data_AF-A0A2I3RH51-F1
#
_entry.id   AF-A0A2I3RH51-F1
#
_cell.length_a   1.000
_cell.length_b   1.000
_cell.length_c   1.000
_cell.angle_alpha   90.00
_cell.angle_beta   90.00
_cell.angle_gamma   90.00
#
_symmetry.space_group_name_H-M   'P 1'
#
loop_
_entity.id
_entity.type
_entity.pdbx_description
1 polymer ?
#
loop_
_entity_poly.entity_id
_entity_poly.type
_entity_poly.pdbx_seq_one_letter_code
_entity_poly.pdbx_strand_id
1 'polypeptide(L)'
;MADFLKGLPVYNKSNFSRFHGDSVCKASNQRPSVYLPTREYPSEQIINAAKKKDQEQVELEGETSATLCKLALTHSPEIQEDT
;
A
#
# COMPACT_ATOMS: atom_id res chain seq x y z
N MET A 1 -36.39 -4.57 -4.54
CA MET A 1 -35.25 -3.80 -3.96
C MET A 1 -33.94 -4.12 -4.66
N ALA A 2 -33.61 -5.37 -5.01
CA ALA A 2 -32.30 -5.70 -5.60
C ALA A 2 -32.06 -5.21 -7.06
N ASP A 3 -33.04 -4.59 -7.71
CA ASP A 3 -32.92 -4.14 -9.09
C ASP A 3 -31.85 -3.08 -9.35
N PHE A 4 -31.39 -2.35 -8.32
CA PHE A 4 -30.28 -1.41 -8.47
C PHE A 4 -28.91 -2.10 -8.48
N LEU A 5 -28.83 -3.37 -8.06
CA LEU A 5 -27.60 -4.16 -8.05
C LEU A 5 -27.34 -4.88 -9.37
N LYS A 6 -28.29 -4.85 -10.32
CA LYS A 6 -28.10 -5.42 -11.65
C LYS A 6 -27.26 -4.48 -12.53
N GLY A 7 -26.51 -5.05 -13.47
CA GLY A 7 -25.75 -4.26 -14.44
C GLY A 7 -24.42 -3.70 -13.93
N LEU A 8 -23.80 -4.32 -12.92
CA LEU A 8 -22.45 -3.99 -12.50
C LEU A 8 -21.46 -4.14 -13.68
N PRO A 9 -20.39 -3.31 -13.75
CA PRO A 9 -19.41 -3.40 -14.82
C PRO A 9 -18.81 -4.80 -14.96
N VAL A 10 -18.82 -5.32 -16.19
CA VAL A 10 -18.16 -6.59 -16.53
C VAL A 10 -17.13 -6.32 -17.63
N TYR A 11 -15.88 -6.15 -17.22
CA TYR A 11 -14.77 -5.98 -18.17
C TYR A 11 -14.43 -7.28 -18.89
N ASN A 12 -14.54 -8.42 -18.20
CA ASN A 12 -14.38 -9.76 -18.78
C ASN A 12 -15.23 -10.77 -18.00
N LYS A 13 -16.14 -11.45 -18.72
CA LYS A 13 -17.07 -12.44 -18.15
C LYS A 13 -16.36 -13.67 -17.56
N SER A 14 -15.14 -13.98 -17.98
CA SER A 14 -14.41 -15.17 -17.52
C SER A 14 -13.63 -14.97 -16.21
N ASN A 15 -13.37 -13.74 -15.78
CA ASN A 15 -12.49 -13.44 -14.64
C ASN A 15 -12.86 -14.18 -13.34
N PHE A 16 -14.16 -14.39 -13.09
CA PHE A 16 -14.65 -15.02 -11.87
C PHE A 16 -15.51 -16.27 -12.13
N SER A 17 -15.71 -16.68 -13.39
CA SER A 17 -16.63 -17.77 -13.73
C SER A 17 -16.18 -19.15 -13.25
N ARG A 18 -14.89 -19.31 -12.94
CA ARG A 18 -14.26 -20.56 -12.47
C ARG A 18 -13.66 -20.43 -11.07
N PHE A 19 -14.00 -19.36 -10.36
CA PHE A 19 -13.56 -19.18 -8.99
C PHE A 19 -14.40 -20.09 -8.08
N HIS A 20 -13.76 -21.06 -7.42
CA HIS A 20 -14.38 -21.95 -6.43
C HIS A 20 -13.82 -21.60 -5.05
N GLY A 21 -14.67 -21.10 -4.13
CA GLY A 21 -14.28 -20.78 -2.75
C GLY A 21 -14.02 -22.02 -1.88
N ASP A 22 -14.42 -23.20 -2.35
CA ASP A 22 -14.41 -24.45 -1.61
C ASP A 22 -13.28 -25.37 -2.07
N SER A 23 -12.03 -25.02 -1.78
CA SER A 23 -10.99 -26.04 -1.67
C SER A 23 -9.96 -25.59 -0.65
N VAL A 24 -10.09 -26.07 0.59
CA VAL A 24 -9.03 -26.19 1.59
C VAL A 24 -7.95 -25.10 1.47
N CYS A 25 -8.21 -23.92 2.06
CA CYS A 25 -7.30 -22.79 2.04
C CYS A 25 -5.92 -23.18 2.60
N LYS A 26 -5.00 -23.64 1.73
CA LYS A 26 -3.57 -23.65 1.98
C LYS A 26 -3.09 -22.21 1.83
N ALA A 27 -3.41 -21.38 2.83
CA ALA A 27 -3.00 -19.99 2.90
C ALA A 27 -1.48 -19.79 2.76
N SER A 28 -0.69 -20.87 2.91
CA SER A 28 0.77 -20.86 2.81
C SER A 28 1.34 -20.74 1.39
N ASN A 29 0.57 -21.00 0.31
CA ASN A 29 1.12 -21.02 -1.07
C ASN A 29 0.68 -19.85 -1.96
N GLN A 30 -0.02 -18.84 -1.41
CA GLN A 30 -0.56 -17.73 -2.20
C GLN A 30 0.28 -16.46 -2.20
N ARG A 31 1.49 -16.48 -1.62
CA ARG A 31 2.34 -15.29 -1.67
C ARG A 31 2.76 -15.05 -3.13
N PRO A 32 2.41 -13.91 -3.75
CA PRO A 32 2.94 -13.56 -5.05
C PRO A 32 4.47 -13.57 -4.98
N SER A 33 5.12 -14.04 -6.04
CA SER A 33 6.57 -13.94 -6.16
C SER A 33 7.01 -12.48 -6.04
N VAL A 34 8.10 -12.24 -5.32
CA VAL A 34 8.68 -10.89 -5.20
C VAL A 34 9.38 -10.52 -6.51
N TYR A 35 9.13 -9.32 -7.02
CA TYR A 35 9.87 -8.78 -8.15
C TYR A 35 11.26 -8.34 -7.70
N LEU A 36 12.31 -8.89 -8.33
CA LEU A 36 13.70 -8.48 -8.15
C LEU A 36 14.13 -7.70 -9.41
N PRO A 37 14.18 -6.35 -9.37
CA PRO A 37 14.63 -5.56 -10.50
C PRO A 37 16.11 -5.87 -10.80
N THR A 38 16.42 -6.29 -12.02
CA THR A 38 17.80 -6.58 -12.46
C THR A 38 18.34 -5.58 -13.46
N ARG A 39 17.47 -4.71 -13.98
CA ARG A 39 17.80 -3.69 -14.98
C ARG A 39 17.38 -2.34 -14.46
N GLU A 40 18.25 -1.36 -14.66
CA GLU A 40 17.95 0.03 -14.39
C GLU A 40 17.33 0.67 -15.63
N TYR A 41 16.22 1.38 -15.44
CA TYR A 41 15.57 2.17 -16.49
C TYR A 41 15.44 3.60 -15.98
N PRO A 42 15.88 4.61 -16.74
CA PRO A 42 15.83 6.00 -16.30
C PRO A 42 14.37 6.48 -16.20
N SER A 43 14.05 7.20 -15.13
CA SER A 43 12.75 7.85 -14.96
C SER A 43 12.61 9.04 -15.91
N GLU A 44 11.43 9.20 -16.54
CA GLU A 44 11.16 10.33 -17.43
C GLU A 44 10.95 11.67 -16.70
N GLN A 45 10.50 11.63 -15.44
CA GLN A 45 10.19 12.81 -14.63
C GLN A 45 10.67 12.64 -13.19
N ILE A 46 10.99 13.75 -12.54
CA ILE A 46 11.45 13.79 -11.14
C ILE A 46 10.50 14.69 -10.34
N ILE A 47 10.06 14.20 -9.17
CA ILE A 47 9.22 14.98 -8.24
C ILE A 47 10.13 15.90 -7.43
N ASN A 48 10.02 17.21 -7.66
CA ASN A 48 10.82 18.21 -6.95
C ASN A 48 10.06 18.75 -5.73
N ALA A 49 10.67 18.66 -4.55
CA ALA A 49 10.19 19.40 -3.39
C ALA A 49 10.60 20.87 -3.48
N ALA A 50 9.74 21.77 -3.01
CA ALA A 50 10.08 23.19 -2.92
C ALA A 50 11.21 23.40 -1.89
N LYS A 51 12.28 24.11 -2.28
CA LYS A 51 13.35 24.49 -1.35
C LYS A 51 12.81 25.46 -0.31
N LYS A 52 12.84 25.05 0.96
CA LYS A 52 12.69 25.96 2.10
C LYS A 52 13.95 26.81 2.18
N LYS A 53 13.80 28.15 2.26
CA LYS A 53 14.94 29.06 2.46
C LYS A 53 15.46 28.90 3.90
N ASP A 54 16.76 28.58 3.99
CA ASP A 54 17.72 28.78 5.08
C ASP A 54 17.55 27.96 6.38
N GLN A 55 18.24 26.81 6.49
CA GLN A 55 19.46 26.65 7.31
C GLN A 55 20.18 25.32 6.98
N GLU A 56 21.50 25.37 7.02
CA GLU A 56 22.55 24.41 6.64
C GLU A 56 22.35 22.91 6.97
N GLN A 57 22.27 22.11 5.90
CA GLN A 57 22.85 20.78 5.62
C GLN A 57 23.33 19.87 6.79
N VAL A 58 22.63 18.73 6.98
CA VAL A 58 23.28 17.42 7.18
C VAL A 58 22.64 16.41 6.24
N GLU A 59 23.52 15.85 5.42
CA GLU A 59 23.40 14.71 4.52
C GLU A 59 22.66 13.50 5.15
N LEU A 60 21.66 12.98 4.42
CA LEU A 60 21.20 11.59 4.50
C LEU A 60 20.34 11.29 3.26
N GLU A 61 20.96 11.43 2.09
CA GLU A 61 20.49 10.81 0.84
C GLU A 61 20.63 9.29 1.02
N GLY A 62 19.52 8.58 1.25
CA GLY A 62 19.52 7.11 1.16
C GLY A 62 18.43 6.34 1.90
N GLU A 63 17.90 6.83 3.03
CA GLU A 63 17.15 5.94 3.95
C GLU A 63 16.01 6.61 4.74
N THR A 64 15.27 7.57 4.17
CA THR A 64 14.27 8.34 4.96
C THR A 64 12.85 8.34 4.44
N SER A 65 12.52 7.65 3.34
CA SER A 65 11.12 7.46 2.94
C SER A 65 10.45 6.26 3.64
N ALA A 66 11.21 5.23 4.03
CA ALA A 66 10.67 4.03 4.66
C ALA A 66 10.40 4.18 6.17
N THR A 67 11.05 5.12 6.85
CA THR A 67 10.95 5.31 8.31
C THR A 67 9.83 6.26 8.72
N LEU A 68 9.28 7.07 7.81
CA LEU A 68 8.27 8.08 8.14
C LEU A 68 6.88 7.48 8.43
N CYS A 69 6.58 6.28 7.93
CA CYS A 69 5.29 5.60 8.18
C CYS A 69 5.16 5.00 9.60
N LYS A 70 6.23 4.93 10.40
CA LYS A 70 6.18 4.27 11.73
C LYS A 70 5.71 5.15 12.88
N LEU A 71 5.67 6.47 12.72
CA LEU A 71 5.47 7.41 13.84
C LEU A 71 4.00 7.66 14.23
N ALA A 72 3.01 7.06 13.53
CA ALA A 72 1.59 7.30 13.80
C ALA A 72 0.94 6.35 14.84
N LEU A 73 1.72 5.50 15.54
CA LEU A 73 1.20 4.46 16.45
C LEU A 73 1.41 4.73 17.95
N THR A 74 1.56 5.98 18.38
CA THR A 74 1.58 6.30 19.81
C THR A 74 0.75 7.54 20.09
N HIS A 75 -0.50 7.35 20.50
CA HIS A 75 -1.04 7.89 21.76
C HIS A 75 -2.54 7.55 21.86
N SER A 76 -2.87 6.37 22.39
CA SER A 76 -4.23 6.09 22.86
C SER A 76 -4.36 6.73 24.25
N PRO A 77 -5.31 7.64 24.51
CA PRO A 77 -5.50 8.16 25.86
C PRO A 77 -6.07 7.04 26.76
N GLU A 78 -5.40 6.80 27.88
CA GLU A 78 -5.87 5.96 28.98
C GLU A 78 -7.13 6.60 29.58
N ILE A 79 -8.25 5.89 29.57
CA ILE A 79 -9.45 6.25 30.33
C ILE A 79 -9.21 5.85 31.79
N GLN A 80 -8.96 6.84 32.65
CA GLN A 80 -8.93 6.63 34.09
C GLN A 80 -10.38 6.66 34.60
N GLU A 81 -10.88 5.50 35.02
CA GLU A 81 -12.16 5.37 35.71
C GLU A 81 -11.99 5.83 37.17
N ASP A 82 -12.56 6.97 37.53
CA ASP A 82 -12.68 7.41 38.93
C ASP A 82 -13.94 6.78 39.56
N THR A 83 -13.75 6.17 40.74
CA THR A 83 -14.80 5.63 41.62
C THR A 83 -15.24 6.71 42.62
#